data_AF-A0A928SUQ7-F1
#
_entry.id   AF-A0A928SUQ7-F1
#
_cell.length_a   1.000
_cell.length_b   1.000
_cell.length_c   1.000
_cell.angle_alpha   90.00
_cell.angle_beta   90.00
_cell.angle_gamma   90.00
#
_symmetry.space_group_name_H-M   'P 1'
#
loop_
_entity.id
_entity.type
_entity.pdbx_description
1 polymer ?
#
loop_
_entity_poly.entity_id
_entity_poly.type
_entity_poly.pdbx_seq_one_letter_code
_entity_poly.pdbx_strand_id
1 'polypeptide(L)'
;MRQKEALTISLCAAIVVTSALYVLDPRAPIYYPVERVWRWDPLPGVAMRWYGRSLVALGGGALALAVALPLLRKLGAGWDAGPPAWLYRLLAAVTLLALVGALGHTVAHEYGTWMAGR
;
A
#
# COMPACT_ATOMS: atom_id res chain seq x y z
N MET A 1 19.71 16.95 0.07
CA MET A 1 18.24 16.79 0.20
C MET A 1 17.82 17.02 1.65
N ARG A 2 16.81 17.86 1.88
CA ARG A 2 16.33 18.16 3.25
C ARG A 2 15.56 16.97 3.81
N GLN A 3 15.60 16.76 5.13
CA GLN A 3 14.91 15.65 5.79
C GLN A 3 13.42 15.58 5.46
N LYS A 4 12.75 16.74 5.39
CA LYS A 4 11.32 16.82 5.05
C LYS A 4 11.03 16.31 3.63
N GLU A 5 11.92 16.59 2.68
CA GLU A 5 11.75 16.19 1.28
C GLU A 5 11.92 14.68 1.13
N ALA A 6 12.97 14.12 1.73
CA ALA A 6 13.20 12.68 1.75
C ALA A 6 12.02 11.93 2.38
N LEU A 7 11.48 12.47 3.48
CA LEU A 7 10.30 11.91 4.13
C LEU A 7 9.07 11.96 3.23
N THR A 8 8.77 13.10 2.61
CA THR A 8 7.62 13.24 1.68
C THR A 8 7.71 12.24 0.54
N ILE A 9 8.86 12.14 -0.15
CA ILE A 9 9.03 11.22 -1.28
C ILE A 9 8.88 9.76 -0.80
N SER A 10 9.45 9.42 0.36
CA SER A 10 9.35 8.06 0.91
C SER A 10 7.93 7.70 1.33
N LEU A 11 7.16 8.65 1.88
CA LEU A 11 5.76 8.45 2.21
C LEU A 11 4.90 8.26 0.95
N CYS A 12 5.15 9.04 -0.10
CA CYS A 12 4.50 8.81 -1.40
C CYS A 12 4.78 7.40 -1.92
N ALA A 13 6.04 6.96 -1.89
CA ALA A 13 6.40 5.60 -2.29
C ALA A 13 5.68 4.53 -1.45
N ALA A 14 5.63 4.72 -0.13
CA ALA A 14 4.94 3.81 0.78
C ALA A 14 3.43 3.69 0.49
N ILE A 15 2.76 4.82 0.22
CA ILE A 15 1.35 4.84 -0.15
C ILE A 15 1.14 4.12 -1.48
N VAL A 16 1.95 4.42 -2.51
CA VAL A 16 1.84 3.78 -3.83
C VAL A 16 2.02 2.27 -3.71
N VAL A 17 3.02 1.81 -2.94
CA VAL A 17 3.26 0.38 -2.71
C VAL A 17 2.11 -0.26 -1.94
N THR A 18 1.60 0.39 -0.91
CA THR A 18 0.44 -0.10 -0.14
C THR A 18 -0.77 -0.26 -1.06
N SER A 19 -1.12 0.78 -1.81
CA SER A 19 -2.23 0.76 -2.77
C SER A 19 -2.06 -0.32 -3.83
N ALA A 20 -0.87 -0.44 -4.41
CA ALA A 20 -0.60 -1.44 -5.44
C ALA A 20 -0.71 -2.87 -4.90
N LEU A 21 -0.10 -3.16 -3.74
CA LEU A 21 -0.19 -4.48 -3.13
C LEU A 21 -1.62 -4.81 -2.70
N TYR A 22 -2.40 -3.82 -2.26
CA TYR A 22 -3.80 -4.04 -1.96
C TYR A 22 -4.59 -4.44 -3.21
N VAL A 23 -4.38 -3.75 -4.33
CA VAL A 23 -5.10 -4.03 -5.60
C VAL A 23 -4.64 -5.31 -6.28
N LEU A 24 -3.33 -5.61 -6.25
CA LEU A 24 -2.76 -6.80 -6.89
C LEU A 24 -3.09 -8.10 -6.15
N ASP A 25 -3.58 -8.01 -4.91
CA ASP A 25 -3.98 -9.14 -4.08
C ASP A 25 -2.94 -10.30 -4.07
N PRO A 26 -1.68 -10.04 -3.68
CA PRO A 26 -0.71 -11.10 -3.53
C PRO A 26 -1.19 -12.11 -2.50
N ARG A 27 -0.74 -13.36 -2.61
CA ARG A 27 -1.10 -14.42 -1.67
C ARG A 27 -0.87 -13.94 -0.23
N ALA A 28 -1.94 -13.94 0.56
CA ALA A 28 -1.97 -13.46 1.93
C ALA A 28 -2.69 -14.47 2.84
N PRO A 29 -2.39 -14.50 4.15
CA PRO A 29 -3.08 -15.38 5.07
C PRO A 29 -4.53 -14.89 5.26
N ILE A 30 -5.47 -15.81 5.36
CA ILE A 30 -6.89 -15.55 5.56
C ILE A 30 -7.20 -15.67 7.05
N TYR A 31 -7.88 -14.65 7.61
CA TYR A 31 -8.32 -14.69 9.00
C TYR A 31 -9.70 -15.32 9.12
N TYR A 32 -9.82 -16.29 10.03
CA TYR A 32 -11.06 -16.98 10.38
C TYR A 32 -11.49 -16.53 11.78
N PRO A 33 -12.55 -15.70 11.91
CA PRO A 33 -12.90 -15.05 13.17
C PRO A 33 -13.48 -16.00 14.22
N VAL A 34 -14.19 -17.05 13.80
CA VAL A 34 -14.81 -18.02 14.73
C VAL A 34 -13.73 -18.86 15.42
N GLU A 35 -12.80 -19.38 14.64
CA GLU A 35 -11.69 -20.21 15.08
C GLU A 35 -10.50 -19.38 15.59
N ARG A 36 -10.48 -18.07 15.30
CA ARG A 36 -9.40 -17.10 15.63
C ARG A 36 -8.03 -17.52 15.08
N VAL A 37 -8.01 -18.08 13.87
CA VAL A 37 -6.78 -18.56 13.23
C VAL A 37 -6.51 -17.86 11.91
N TRP A 38 -5.23 -17.74 11.58
CA TRP A 38 -4.75 -17.34 10.27
C TRP A 38 -4.34 -18.58 9.48
N ARG A 39 -4.79 -18.70 8.23
CA ARG A 39 -4.44 -19.81 7.36
C ARG A 39 -4.13 -19.35 5.94
N TRP A 40 -3.17 -20.00 5.31
CA TRP A 40 -2.86 -19.74 3.90
C TRP A 40 -3.81 -20.45 2.95
N ASP A 41 -4.40 -21.55 3.40
CA ASP A 41 -5.29 -22.37 2.59
C ASP A 41 -6.75 -22.11 3.00
N PRO A 42 -7.66 -21.97 2.01
CA PRO A 42 -9.05 -21.67 2.28
C PRO A 42 -9.78 -22.87 2.89
N LEU A 43 -10.41 -22.62 4.04
CA LEU A 43 -11.44 -23.46 4.63
C LEU A 43 -12.85 -22.93 4.30
N PRO A 44 -13.86 -23.81 4.29
CA PRO A 44 -15.26 -23.40 4.28
C PRO A 44 -15.61 -22.65 5.58
N GLY A 45 -16.44 -21.61 5.47
CA GLY A 45 -16.86 -20.79 6.60
C GLY A 45 -16.74 -19.29 6.34
N VAL A 46 -17.08 -18.48 7.35
CA VAL A 46 -16.95 -17.02 7.28
C VAL A 46 -15.46 -16.67 7.33
N ALA A 47 -14.94 -16.12 6.23
CA ALA A 47 -13.53 -15.78 6.09
C ALA A 47 -13.35 -14.28 5.84
N MET A 48 -12.38 -13.66 6.52
CA MET A 48 -12.07 -12.23 6.38
C MET A 48 -10.76 -12.04 5.61
N ARG A 49 -10.80 -12.32 4.30
CA ARG A 49 -9.63 -12.23 3.39
C ARG A 49 -9.01 -10.84 3.35
N TRP A 50 -9.84 -9.80 3.47
CA TRP A 50 -9.41 -8.40 3.42
C TRP A 50 -8.41 -8.04 4.53
N TYR A 51 -8.42 -8.73 5.69
CA TYR A 51 -7.44 -8.49 6.76
C TYR A 51 -6.03 -8.92 6.35
N GLY A 52 -5.89 -10.09 5.73
CA GLY A 52 -4.59 -10.58 5.25
C GLY A 52 -4.01 -9.69 4.17
N ARG A 53 -4.85 -9.33 3.19
CA ARG A 53 -4.50 -8.40 2.13
C ARG A 53 -4.03 -7.06 2.70
N SER A 54 -4.78 -6.51 3.66
CA SER A 54 -4.40 -5.28 4.37
C SER A 54 -3.05 -5.41 5.08
N LEU A 55 -2.79 -6.55 5.73
CA LEU A 55 -1.53 -6.81 6.43
C LEU A 55 -0.34 -6.86 5.45
N VAL A 56 -0.48 -7.55 4.32
CA VAL A 56 0.57 -7.60 3.29
C VAL A 56 0.79 -6.23 2.66
N ALA A 57 -0.29 -5.51 2.34
CA ALA A 57 -0.21 -4.18 1.75
C ALA A 57 0.50 -3.17 2.67
N LEU A 58 0.06 -3.09 3.93
CA LEU A 58 0.68 -2.20 4.93
C LEU A 58 2.12 -2.60 5.25
N GLY A 59 2.39 -3.91 5.35
CA GLY A 59 3.75 -4.42 5.55
C GLY A 59 4.69 -4.04 4.39
N GLY A 60 4.21 -4.15 3.15
CA GLY A 60 4.97 -3.72 1.97
C GLY A 60 5.19 -2.22 1.91
N GLY A 61 4.18 -1.42 2.26
CA GLY A 61 4.31 0.03 2.39
C GLY A 61 5.33 0.45 3.46
N ALA A 62 5.28 -0.19 4.63
CA ALA A 62 6.25 0.04 5.70
C ALA A 62 7.67 -0.35 5.29
N LEU A 63 7.85 -1.47 4.57
CA LEU A 63 9.13 -1.88 4.03
C LEU A 63 9.64 -0.87 2.98
N ALA A 64 8.78 -0.40 2.09
CA ALA A 64 9.12 0.62 1.10
C ALA A 64 9.58 1.93 1.78
N LEU A 65 8.90 2.37 2.83
CA LEU A 65 9.31 3.52 3.64
C LEU A 65 10.68 3.29 4.29
N ALA A 66 10.87 2.13 4.93
CA ALA A 66 12.09 1.76 5.64
C ALA A 66 13.31 1.69 4.71
N VAL A 67 13.13 1.30 3.44
CA VAL A 67 14.19 1.22 2.43
C VAL A 67 14.41 2.58 1.75
N ALA A 68 13.34 3.24 1.31
CA ALA A 68 13.43 4.49 0.54
C ALA A 68 14.02 5.63 1.35
N LEU A 69 13.64 5.78 2.63
CA LEU A 69 14.09 6.88 3.46
C LEU A 69 15.63 6.94 3.65
N PRO A 70 16.33 5.87 4.11
CA PRO A 70 17.78 5.90 4.22
C PRO A 70 18.46 6.00 2.85
N LEU A 71 17.91 5.37 1.81
CA LEU A 71 18.46 5.42 0.46
C LEU A 71 18.42 6.84 -0.12
N LEU A 72 17.29 7.54 -0.02
CA LEU A 72 17.13 8.92 -0.48
C LEU A 72 17.98 9.90 0.34
N ARG A 73 18.21 9.62 1.63
CA ARG A 73 19.16 10.42 2.43
C ARG A 73 20.60 10.26 1.93
N LYS A 74 21.01 9.05 1.54
CA LYS A 74 22.33 8.78 0.97
C LYS A 74 22.49 9.39 -0.43
N LEU A 75 21.53 9.14 -1.33
CA LEU A 75 21.57 9.62 -2.71
C LEU A 75 21.35 11.13 -2.83
N GLY A 76 20.53 11.69 -1.95
CA GLY A 76 20.23 13.12 -1.90
C GLY A 76 21.38 13.99 -1.37
N ALA A 77 22.49 13.40 -0.93
CA ALA A 77 23.67 14.13 -0.48
C ALA A 77 24.32 14.96 -1.61
N GLY A 78 24.04 14.66 -2.89
CA GLY A 78 24.51 15.45 -4.04
C GLY A 78 23.48 16.44 -4.61
N TRP A 79 22.33 16.62 -3.96
CA TRP A 79 21.28 17.53 -4.44
C TRP A 79 21.35 18.85 -3.66
N ASP A 80 22.21 19.76 -4.10
CA ASP A 80 22.42 21.07 -3.47
C ASP A 80 21.21 21.99 -3.65
N ALA A 81 20.55 21.95 -4.80
CA ALA A 81 19.34 22.72 -5.10
C ALA A 81 18.03 22.04 -4.68
N GLY A 82 18.10 20.81 -4.15
CA GLY A 82 16.93 19.98 -3.85
C GLY A 82 16.20 19.44 -5.09
N PRO A 83 15.10 18.68 -4.89
CA PRO A 83 14.33 18.10 -5.98
C PRO A 83 13.63 19.13 -6.87
N PRO A 84 13.50 18.86 -8.19
CA PRO A 84 12.79 19.77 -9.08
C PRO A 84 11.28 19.79 -8.74
N ALA A 85 10.65 20.96 -8.85
CA ALA A 85 9.25 21.17 -8.46
C ALA A 85 8.26 20.23 -9.18
N TRP A 86 8.55 19.86 -10.43
CA TRP A 86 7.70 18.95 -11.20
C TRP A 86 7.66 17.54 -10.58
N LEU A 87 8.71 17.10 -9.89
CA LEU A 87 8.75 15.78 -9.25
C LEU A 87 7.69 15.68 -8.17
N TYR A 88 7.51 16.72 -7.35
CA TYR A 88 6.48 16.72 -6.30
C TYR A 88 5.06 16.66 -6.89
N ARG A 89 4.81 17.36 -8.00
CA ARG A 89 3.52 17.33 -8.70
C ARG A 89 3.25 15.94 -9.26
N LEU A 90 4.25 15.32 -9.88
CA LEU A 90 4.16 13.96 -10.39
C LEU A 90 3.89 12.96 -9.26
N LEU A 91 4.66 13.03 -8.16
CA LEU A 91 4.47 12.16 -7.00
C LEU A 91 3.08 12.32 -6.39
N ALA A 92 2.57 13.56 -6.26
CA ALA A 92 1.22 13.82 -5.78
C ALA A 92 0.16 13.19 -6.70
N ALA A 93 0.29 13.37 -8.02
CA ALA A 93 -0.62 12.78 -8.99
C ALA A 93 -0.62 11.25 -8.93
N VAL A 94 0.56 10.63 -8.92
CA VAL A 94 0.70 9.17 -8.84
C VAL A 94 0.14 8.63 -7.53
N THR A 95 0.43 9.29 -6.40
CA THR A 95 -0.09 8.91 -5.08
C THR A 95 -1.61 8.98 -5.05
N LEU A 96 -2.19 10.05 -5.61
CA LEU A 96 -3.63 10.23 -5.68
C LEU A 96 -4.29 9.17 -6.55
N LEU A 97 -3.74 8.90 -7.74
CA LEU A 97 -4.23 7.85 -8.63
C LEU A 97 -4.18 6.47 -7.98
N ALA A 98 -3.09 6.15 -7.28
CA ALA A 98 -2.95 4.90 -6.55
C ALA A 98 -3.98 4.77 -5.42
N LEU A 99 -4.22 5.84 -4.66
CA LEU A 99 -5.25 5.85 -3.61
C LEU A 99 -6.67 5.69 -4.18
N VAL A 100 -7.01 6.46 -5.21
CA VAL A 100 -8.33 6.39 -5.87
C VAL A 100 -8.54 5.00 -6.48
N GLY A 101 -7.52 4.44 -7.12
CA GLY A 101 -7.56 3.09 -7.67
C GLY A 101 -7.78 2.03 -6.59
N ALA A 102 -7.06 2.11 -5.47
CA ALA A 102 -7.25 1.19 -4.35
C ALA A 102 -8.64 1.32 -3.71
N LEU A 103 -9.13 2.54 -3.48
CA LEU A 103 -10.47 2.78 -2.95
C LEU A 103 -11.55 2.27 -3.90
N GLY A 104 -11.42 2.56 -5.20
CA GLY A 104 -12.34 2.07 -6.23
C GLY A 104 -12.35 0.54 -6.30
N HIS A 105 -11.18 -0.10 -6.18
CA HIS A 105 -11.07 -1.55 -6.09
C HIS A 105 -11.78 -2.10 -4.85
N THR A 106 -11.55 -1.53 -3.66
CA THR A 106 -12.23 -1.94 -2.43
C THR A 106 -13.74 -1.83 -2.58
N VAL A 107 -14.24 -0.69 -3.09
CA VAL A 107 -15.67 -0.51 -3.30
C VAL A 107 -16.21 -1.53 -4.31
N ALA A 108 -15.61 -1.66 -5.49
CA ALA A 108 -16.11 -2.57 -6.52
C ALA A 108 -16.07 -4.05 -6.08
N HIS A 109 -14.98 -4.47 -5.43
CA HIS A 109 -14.78 -5.87 -5.06
C HIS A 109 -15.58 -6.26 -3.81
N GLU A 110 -15.59 -5.41 -2.78
CA GLU A 110 -16.35 -5.68 -1.56
C GLU A 110 -17.86 -5.49 -1.81
N TYR A 111 -18.31 -4.41 -2.46
CA TYR A 111 -19.76 -4.31 -2.76
C TYR A 111 -20.24 -5.42 -3.70
N GLY A 112 -19.44 -5.81 -4.69
CA GLY A 112 -19.79 -6.90 -5.60
C GLY A 112 -19.97 -8.24 -4.89
N THR A 113 -19.07 -8.58 -3.97
CA THR A 113 -19.16 -9.83 -3.19
C THR A 113 -20.32 -9.82 -2.20
N TRP A 114 -20.64 -8.67 -1.60
CA TRP A 114 -21.81 -8.52 -0.72
C TRP A 114 -23.15 -8.60 -1.46
N MET A 115 -23.21 -8.12 -2.71
CA MET A 115 -24.42 -8.19 -3.55
C MET A 115 -24.62 -9.57 -4.16
N ALA A 116 -23.53 -10.28 -4.52
CA ALA A 116 -23.59 -11.64 -5.07
C ALA A 116 -23.83 -12.74 -4.01
N GLY A 117 -23.64 -12.42 -2.72
CA GLY A 117 -23.89 -13.32 -1.60
C GLY A 117 -25.30 -13.22 -0.99
N ARG A 118 -26.24 -12.54 -1.66
CA ARG A 118 -27.68 -12.57 -1.38
C ARG A 118 -28.40 -13.27 -2.53
#